data_AF-A0A1B0CYQ4-F1
#
_entry.id   AF-A0A1B0CYQ4-F1
#
_cell.length_a   1.000
_cell.length_b   1.000
_cell.length_c   1.000
_cell.angle_alpha   90.00
_cell.angle_beta   90.00
_cell.angle_gamma   90.00
#
_symmetry.space_group_name_H-M   'P 1'
#
loop_
_entity.id
_entity.type
_entity.pdbx_description
1 polymer ?
#
loop_
_entity_poly.entity_id
_entity_poly.type
_entity_poly.pdbx_seq_one_letter_code
_entity_poly.pdbx_strand_id
1 'polypeptide(L)'
;DVIAARSISEEFSSGDATRFRDEEYTSKPEGACASGSHPRAESAHKSDKDKERRDKEKEDKDEETIKVFDGNSSVRRRIFRAITISRTCTLDQLLTTALRAFHIARNPSEFYLTDLYAPGGEEVRLQDPHPVLVLTRIEGKRPAIFLRFRDNENDKGFVRVYPGKLQLDDIEQNFVAVPVDNDTTVRDLIRDALNQFTLEGRNVDEYRCLEVLLDRGVTERILCNNERPWEIMKQLGRDSIRQMELMRFYLQHKQDPHGPNLALFVGNLPPGLSQRNYEHMLNNYVHEDKFTSIGPIYYEYGSVVITYEDASKAVRAFYTLREAICEGKNLLVLLLPNIEPSMVRPDTLYVFRHIKTYKILVCGGDGTIGWVLQCLDNVGQDSECSSPPCAIVPLGTGNDLARVLRWGPGYTGGEDPLNLLRDVIEAEEIRLDRWTVVFHPEDKPEDAAQKAPSNSTGKKKKKVHTAQPSQQNQQLHLAAIANQAKKLMTFGDAVAGGGAQSEDNSQIFVMNNYFGIGIDADLCLDFHNAREENPNKFNSRLHNKGVYVKMGLRKMVGRKIVKELHKEIRLEVDGKVVELPQVEGIIILNILRYLGRALDYL
;
A
#
# COMPACT_ATOMS: atom_id res chain seq x y z
N ASP A 1 24.12 15.65 -3.59
CA ASP A 1 24.38 14.22 -3.80
C ASP A 1 23.09 13.42 -3.67
N VAL A 2 22.58 13.01 -4.83
CA VAL A 2 21.28 12.35 -5.01
C VAL A 2 21.47 10.85 -4.84
N ILE A 3 20.75 10.24 -3.89
CA ILE A 3 20.65 8.78 -3.77
C ILE A 3 19.53 8.35 -4.73
N ALA A 4 19.91 7.85 -5.90
CA ALA A 4 18.99 7.28 -6.88
C ALA A 4 18.41 5.95 -6.36
N ALA A 5 17.10 5.76 -6.54
CA ALA A 5 16.45 4.48 -6.34
C ALA A 5 17.01 3.46 -7.34
N ARG A 6 17.75 2.47 -6.85
CA ARG A 6 18.27 1.37 -7.66
C ARG A 6 17.14 0.43 -8.03
N SER A 7 17.07 0.10 -9.32
CA SER A 7 16.23 -0.99 -9.80
C SER A 7 16.66 -2.30 -9.12
N ILE A 8 15.69 -3.05 -8.60
CA ILE A 8 15.85 -4.43 -8.09
C ILE A 8 16.43 -5.41 -9.12
N SER A 9 16.50 -5.03 -10.40
CA SER A 9 17.22 -5.79 -11.44
C SER A 9 18.74 -5.57 -11.45
N GLU A 10 19.25 -4.49 -10.85
CA GLU A 10 20.67 -4.12 -10.91
C GLU A 10 21.49 -4.62 -9.72
N GLU A 11 20.88 -4.88 -8.56
CA GLU A 11 21.61 -5.44 -7.40
C GLU A 11 21.96 -6.93 -7.54
N PHE A 12 21.41 -7.62 -8.54
CA PHE A 12 21.66 -9.04 -8.79
C PHE A 12 22.01 -9.37 -10.24
N SER A 13 22.58 -8.39 -10.97
CA SER A 13 23.63 -8.73 -11.92
C SER A 13 24.87 -9.13 -11.12
N SER A 14 24.78 -10.26 -10.40
CA SER A 14 25.91 -10.85 -9.73
C SER A 14 26.94 -11.16 -10.79
N GLY A 15 28.06 -10.42 -10.74
CA GLY A 15 29.22 -10.65 -11.55
C GLY A 15 29.50 -12.15 -11.70
N ASP A 16 29.88 -12.49 -12.92
CA ASP A 16 30.10 -13.82 -13.44
C ASP A 16 31.20 -14.55 -12.64
N ALA A 17 30.85 -15.12 -11.48
CA ALA A 17 31.69 -16.08 -10.78
C ALA A 17 31.48 -17.45 -11.44
N THR A 18 32.46 -17.81 -12.29
CA THR A 18 32.59 -19.00 -13.13
C THR A 18 31.74 -20.21 -12.70
N ARG A 19 30.52 -20.29 -13.24
CA ARG A 19 29.73 -21.53 -13.24
C ARG A 19 30.27 -22.45 -14.32
N PHE A 20 30.70 -23.64 -13.92
CA PHE A 20 31.12 -24.67 -14.88
C PHE A 20 29.98 -25.65 -15.10
N ARG A 21 29.74 -25.99 -16.38
CA ARG A 21 28.89 -27.10 -16.81
C ARG A 21 29.82 -28.18 -17.34
N ASP A 22 29.71 -29.41 -16.84
CA ASP A 22 30.58 -30.51 -17.26
C ASP A 22 30.19 -30.96 -18.69
N GLU A 23 30.93 -30.49 -19.70
CA GLU A 23 30.81 -30.90 -21.11
C GLU A 23 31.84 -31.97 -21.45
N GLU A 24 31.57 -33.21 -21.06
CA GLU A 24 32.27 -34.38 -21.62
C GLU A 24 31.26 -35.29 -22.31
N TYR A 25 31.18 -35.14 -23.64
CA TYR A 25 31.06 -36.16 -24.71
C TYR A 25 30.54 -35.52 -26.01
N THR A 26 31.44 -34.95 -26.82
CA THR A 26 31.29 -34.88 -28.29
C THR A 26 32.68 -34.74 -28.93
N SER A 27 33.18 -35.84 -29.48
CA SER A 27 34.37 -35.86 -30.32
C SER A 27 34.08 -35.26 -31.70
N LYS A 28 34.88 -34.31 -32.17
CA LYS A 28 35.49 -34.27 -33.52
C LYS A 28 36.54 -33.15 -33.63
N PRO A 29 37.62 -33.35 -34.40
CA PRO A 29 38.73 -32.39 -34.49
C PRO A 29 38.62 -31.52 -35.74
N GLU A 30 38.88 -30.22 -35.62
CA GLU A 30 39.35 -29.41 -36.75
C GLU A 30 40.49 -28.51 -36.27
N GLY A 31 41.59 -28.59 -37.03
CA GLY A 31 42.82 -27.88 -36.74
C GLY A 31 42.82 -26.45 -37.29
N ALA A 32 43.68 -25.63 -36.71
CA ALA A 32 44.25 -24.49 -37.41
C ALA A 32 45.63 -24.17 -36.81
N CYS A 33 46.63 -24.23 -37.68
CA CYS A 33 47.99 -23.82 -37.44
C CYS A 33 48.08 -22.29 -37.29
N ALA A 34 48.93 -21.80 -36.40
CA ALA A 34 49.52 -20.46 -36.55
C ALA A 34 50.90 -20.42 -35.87
N SER A 35 51.92 -20.63 -36.69
CA SER A 35 53.32 -20.30 -36.42
C SER A 35 53.53 -18.79 -36.51
N GLY A 36 54.23 -18.21 -35.53
CA GLY A 36 54.70 -16.83 -35.59
C GLY A 36 55.77 -16.58 -34.53
N SER A 37 57.03 -16.75 -34.93
CA SER A 37 58.21 -16.44 -34.14
C SER A 37 58.81 -15.12 -34.63
N HIS A 38 59.29 -14.27 -33.71
CA HIS A 38 60.51 -13.43 -33.84
C HIS A 38 60.75 -12.57 -32.56
N PRO A 39 61.97 -12.06 -32.32
CA PRO A 39 62.72 -12.36 -31.09
C PRO A 39 62.86 -11.22 -30.05
N ARG A 40 63.40 -11.64 -28.90
CA ARG A 40 63.86 -10.92 -27.69
C ARG A 40 64.47 -9.52 -27.87
N ALA A 41 64.20 -8.68 -26.87
CA ALA A 41 65.20 -7.85 -26.21
C ALA A 41 65.25 -8.24 -24.72
N GLU A 42 66.43 -8.64 -24.22
CA GLU A 42 66.70 -8.91 -22.79
C GLU A 42 67.29 -7.66 -22.12
N SER A 43 66.81 -7.30 -20.94
CA SER A 43 67.71 -6.88 -19.84
C SER A 43 67.05 -6.98 -18.46
N ALA A 44 67.78 -7.60 -17.54
CA ALA A 44 67.80 -7.40 -16.09
C ALA A 44 66.48 -7.43 -15.27
N HIS A 45 65.76 -8.55 -15.25
CA HIS A 45 64.82 -8.88 -14.14
C HIS A 45 64.64 -10.40 -13.91
N LYS A 46 65.62 -11.22 -14.31
CA LYS A 46 65.47 -12.69 -14.35
C LYS A 46 65.54 -13.39 -12.98
N SER A 47 66.16 -12.79 -11.95
CA SER A 47 66.34 -13.47 -10.66
C SER A 47 65.10 -13.43 -9.76
N ASP A 48 64.34 -12.32 -9.74
CA ASP A 48 63.15 -12.21 -8.90
C ASP A 48 61.94 -12.87 -9.56
N LYS A 49 61.79 -12.77 -10.89
CA LYS A 49 60.71 -13.47 -11.63
C LYS A 49 60.85 -14.99 -11.61
N ASP A 50 62.08 -15.52 -11.59
CA ASP A 50 62.31 -16.97 -11.49
C ASP A 50 62.12 -17.48 -10.06
N LYS A 51 62.32 -16.63 -9.04
CA LYS A 51 62.02 -16.95 -7.65
C LYS A 51 60.52 -16.89 -7.37
N GLU A 52 59.83 -15.84 -7.83
CA GLU A 52 58.36 -15.75 -7.80
C GLU A 52 57.69 -16.86 -8.63
N ARG A 53 58.27 -17.26 -9.78
CA ARG A 53 57.79 -18.42 -10.54
C ARG A 53 58.00 -19.73 -9.81
N ARG A 54 59.15 -19.94 -9.15
CA ARG A 54 59.41 -21.16 -8.37
C ARG A 54 58.58 -21.23 -7.09
N ASP A 55 58.32 -20.09 -6.46
CA ASP A 55 57.46 -20.00 -5.27
C ASP A 55 55.99 -20.19 -5.68
N LYS A 56 55.53 -19.61 -6.80
CA LYS A 56 54.22 -19.94 -7.41
C LYS A 56 54.11 -21.41 -7.85
N GLU A 57 55.15 -21.99 -8.45
CA GLU A 57 55.16 -23.41 -8.85
C GLU A 57 55.19 -24.37 -7.64
N LYS A 58 55.65 -23.91 -6.47
CA LYS A 58 55.56 -24.64 -5.20
C LYS A 58 54.19 -24.47 -4.54
N GLU A 59 53.63 -23.26 -4.54
CA GLU A 59 52.25 -22.99 -4.08
C GLU A 59 51.22 -23.76 -4.95
N ASP A 60 51.36 -23.76 -6.28
CA ASP A 60 50.53 -24.52 -7.22
C ASP A 60 50.64 -26.06 -7.02
N LYS A 61 51.73 -26.56 -6.42
CA LYS A 61 51.90 -27.98 -6.11
C LYS A 61 51.16 -28.41 -4.84
N ASP A 62 50.99 -27.50 -3.89
CA ASP A 62 50.34 -27.75 -2.60
C ASP A 62 48.85 -27.37 -2.60
N GLU A 63 48.36 -26.74 -3.67
CA GLU A 63 46.95 -26.48 -3.90
C GLU A 63 46.27 -27.59 -4.72
N GLU A 64 44.96 -27.75 -4.53
CA GLU A 64 44.12 -28.67 -5.27
C GLU A 64 42.80 -27.99 -5.63
N THR A 65 42.36 -28.17 -6.88
CA THR A 65 41.06 -27.66 -7.35
C THR A 65 39.98 -28.74 -7.19
N ILE A 66 38.95 -28.43 -6.41
CA ILE A 66 37.87 -29.35 -6.03
C ILE A 66 36.55 -28.87 -6.62
N LYS A 67 35.75 -29.80 -7.18
CA LYS A 67 34.37 -29.52 -7.61
C LYS A 67 33.43 -29.56 -6.40
N VAL A 68 32.70 -28.48 -6.14
CA VAL A 68 31.71 -28.40 -5.05
C VAL A 68 30.30 -28.40 -5.63
N PHE A 69 29.50 -29.35 -5.17
CA PHE A 69 28.10 -29.52 -5.51
C PHE A 69 27.23 -29.17 -4.30
N ASP A 70 26.21 -28.33 -4.46
CA ASP A 70 25.36 -27.83 -3.36
C ASP A 70 24.14 -28.71 -3.07
N GLY A 71 24.06 -29.90 -3.68
CA GLY A 71 22.99 -30.87 -3.47
C GLY A 71 22.72 -31.77 -4.67
N ASN A 72 21.72 -32.64 -4.56
CA ASN A 72 21.43 -33.67 -5.57
C ASN A 72 21.10 -33.08 -6.96
N SER A 73 20.39 -31.95 -7.01
CA SER A 73 20.04 -31.27 -8.25
C SER A 73 21.27 -30.76 -9.00
N SER A 74 22.29 -30.30 -8.28
CA SER A 74 23.53 -29.78 -8.87
C SER A 74 24.33 -30.89 -9.56
N VAL A 75 24.37 -32.09 -8.98
CA VAL A 75 24.99 -33.28 -9.60
C VAL A 75 24.20 -33.74 -10.82
N ARG A 76 22.87 -33.90 -10.70
CA ARG A 76 22.01 -34.29 -11.83
C ARG A 76 22.16 -33.34 -13.02
N ARG A 77 22.25 -32.04 -12.75
CA ARG A 77 22.40 -30.98 -13.77
C ARG A 77 23.86 -30.72 -14.17
N ARG A 78 24.83 -31.39 -13.53
CA ARG A 78 26.28 -31.20 -13.73
C ARG A 78 26.72 -29.75 -13.56
N ILE A 79 26.13 -29.05 -12.58
CA ILE A 79 26.47 -27.67 -12.21
C ILE A 79 27.28 -27.73 -10.92
N PHE A 80 28.48 -27.16 -10.93
CA PHE A 80 29.34 -27.08 -9.76
C PHE A 80 30.03 -25.73 -9.67
N ARG A 81 30.61 -25.46 -8.51
CA ARG A 81 31.62 -24.40 -8.35
C ARG A 81 32.97 -25.04 -8.09
N ALA A 82 34.01 -24.54 -8.75
CA ALA A 82 35.37 -24.98 -8.49
C ALA A 82 35.96 -24.10 -7.36
N ILE A 83 36.54 -24.73 -6.35
CA ILE A 83 37.35 -24.04 -5.33
C ILE A 83 38.79 -24.53 -5.44
N THR A 84 39.75 -23.63 -5.27
CA THR A 84 41.16 -23.99 -5.15
C THR A 84 41.59 -23.75 -3.72
N ILE A 85 42.18 -24.76 -3.09
CA ILE A 85 42.54 -24.73 -1.67
C ILE A 85 43.78 -25.60 -1.40
N SER A 86 44.55 -25.28 -0.36
CA SER A 86 45.68 -26.10 0.07
C SER A 86 45.25 -27.53 0.43
N ARG A 87 46.04 -28.53 0.04
CA ARG A 87 45.85 -29.95 0.38
C ARG A 87 45.98 -30.23 1.88
N THR A 88 46.58 -29.32 2.63
CA THR A 88 46.77 -29.39 4.09
C THR A 88 45.75 -28.57 4.87
N CYS A 89 44.70 -28.08 4.21
CA CYS A 89 43.67 -27.28 4.87
C CYS A 89 42.88 -28.08 5.90
N THR A 90 42.40 -27.36 6.92
CA THR A 90 41.45 -27.91 7.91
C THR A 90 40.05 -28.04 7.30
N LEU A 91 39.21 -28.88 7.91
CA LEU A 91 37.83 -29.04 7.49
C LEU A 91 37.04 -27.72 7.53
N ASP A 92 37.28 -26.89 8.54
CA ASP A 92 36.64 -25.57 8.69
C ASP A 92 37.02 -24.62 7.54
N GLN A 93 38.29 -24.60 7.15
CA GLN A 93 38.76 -23.80 6.01
C GLN A 93 38.12 -24.28 4.69
N LEU A 94 38.04 -25.61 4.49
CA LEU A 94 37.39 -26.19 3.32
C LEU A 94 35.90 -25.87 3.25
N LEU A 95 35.18 -26.04 4.37
CA LEU A 95 33.76 -25.75 4.48
C LEU A 95 33.46 -24.27 4.27
N THR A 96 34.23 -23.39 4.91
CA THR A 96 34.07 -21.93 4.77
C THR A 96 34.33 -21.49 3.33
N THR A 97 35.34 -22.07 2.65
CA THR A 97 35.64 -21.78 1.25
C THR A 97 34.51 -22.24 0.32
N ALA A 98 33.95 -23.44 0.58
CA ALA A 98 32.79 -23.95 -0.13
C ALA A 98 31.56 -23.05 0.04
N LEU A 99 31.23 -22.63 1.27
CA LEU A 99 30.11 -21.73 1.56
C LEU A 99 30.25 -20.38 0.85
N ARG A 100 31.45 -19.79 0.88
CA ARG A 100 31.75 -18.53 0.17
C ARG A 100 31.58 -18.65 -1.33
N ALA A 101 31.98 -19.77 -1.93
CA ALA A 101 31.80 -19.99 -3.36
C ALA A 101 30.33 -19.87 -3.77
N PHE A 102 29.40 -20.32 -2.92
CA PHE A 102 27.96 -20.24 -3.14
C PHE A 102 27.29 -18.96 -2.58
N HIS A 103 28.05 -18.02 -2.01
CA HIS A 103 27.56 -16.82 -1.33
C HIS A 103 26.58 -17.11 -0.18
N ILE A 104 26.81 -18.19 0.57
CA ILE A 104 26.00 -18.56 1.73
C ILE A 104 26.55 -17.86 2.97
N ALA A 105 25.74 -16.99 3.60
CA ALA A 105 26.12 -16.19 4.77
C ALA A 105 25.65 -16.76 6.12
N ARG A 106 25.21 -18.04 6.14
CA ARG A 106 24.73 -18.71 7.35
C ARG A 106 25.86 -19.27 8.20
N ASN A 107 25.53 -19.71 9.41
CA ASN A 107 26.51 -20.29 10.33
C ASN A 107 27.08 -21.59 9.76
N PRO A 108 28.42 -21.73 9.59
CA PRO A 108 29.04 -22.96 9.07
C PRO A 108 28.67 -24.23 9.84
N SER A 109 28.32 -24.13 11.13
CA SER A 109 27.93 -25.28 11.95
C SER A 109 26.67 -26.00 11.44
N GLU A 110 25.83 -25.32 10.64
CA GLU A 110 24.63 -25.89 10.03
C GLU A 110 24.93 -26.77 8.81
N PHE A 111 26.20 -26.82 8.37
CA PHE A 111 26.60 -27.51 7.16
C PHE A 111 27.68 -28.56 7.46
N TYR A 112 27.87 -29.46 6.49
CA TYR A 112 28.96 -30.44 6.49
C TYR A 112 29.33 -30.81 5.06
N LEU A 113 30.49 -31.44 4.90
CA LEU A 113 31.00 -31.88 3.61
C LEU A 113 31.04 -33.41 3.53
N THR A 114 30.68 -33.96 2.37
CA THR A 114 30.81 -35.38 2.06
C THR A 114 31.56 -35.59 0.75
N ASP A 115 32.26 -36.71 0.64
CA ASP A 115 32.93 -37.11 -0.60
C ASP A 115 31.90 -37.58 -1.64
N LEU A 116 31.88 -36.97 -2.82
CA LEU A 116 30.95 -37.33 -3.90
C LEU A 116 31.24 -38.72 -4.47
N TYR A 117 32.50 -39.15 -4.44
CA TYR A 117 32.95 -40.39 -5.07
C TYR A 117 33.17 -41.52 -4.07
N ALA A 118 32.67 -41.38 -2.84
CA ALA A 118 32.81 -42.39 -1.80
C ALA A 118 32.33 -43.78 -2.27
N PRO A 119 33.10 -44.85 -1.99
CA PRO A 119 32.77 -46.20 -2.42
C PRO A 119 31.51 -46.72 -1.71
N GLY A 120 30.64 -47.44 -2.44
CA GLY A 120 29.42 -48.03 -1.89
C GLY A 120 28.17 -47.14 -1.93
N GLY A 121 28.29 -45.90 -2.40
CA GLY A 121 27.15 -44.99 -2.59
C GLY A 121 26.61 -44.37 -1.29
N GLU A 122 27.23 -44.65 -0.14
CA GLU A 122 26.95 -43.97 1.12
C GLU A 122 27.76 -42.67 1.21
N GLU A 123 27.12 -41.58 1.60
CA GLU A 123 27.78 -40.28 1.76
C GLU A 123 28.64 -40.23 3.03
N VAL A 124 29.95 -40.41 2.87
CA VAL A 124 30.91 -40.37 3.97
C VAL A 124 31.26 -38.91 4.32
N ARG A 125 31.06 -38.53 5.59
CA ARG A 125 31.41 -37.19 6.10
C ARG A 125 32.92 -37.00 6.16
N LEU A 126 33.40 -35.86 5.65
CA LEU A 126 34.81 -35.49 5.76
C LEU A 126 35.17 -35.13 7.20
N GLN A 127 36.40 -35.46 7.60
CA GLN A 127 36.93 -35.23 8.94
C GLN A 127 38.37 -34.70 8.87
N ASP A 128 38.77 -33.96 9.89
CA ASP A 128 40.17 -33.60 10.14
C ASP A 128 41.01 -34.85 10.46
N PRO A 129 42.35 -34.80 10.29
CA PRO A 129 43.19 -33.63 10.01
C PRO A 129 43.47 -33.32 8.53
N HIS A 130 43.07 -34.18 7.59
CA HIS A 130 43.41 -34.00 6.16
C HIS A 130 42.20 -34.26 5.23
N PRO A 131 41.16 -33.40 5.25
CA PRO A 131 39.91 -33.64 4.54
C PRO A 131 40.06 -33.71 3.00
N VAL A 132 41.07 -33.04 2.43
CA VAL A 132 41.32 -33.04 0.97
C VAL A 132 42.07 -34.29 0.51
N LEU A 133 43.07 -34.75 1.29
CA LEU A 133 43.91 -35.89 0.93
C LEU A 133 43.15 -37.22 0.94
N VAL A 134 42.09 -37.31 1.75
CA VAL A 134 41.26 -38.52 1.92
C VAL A 134 40.18 -38.66 0.84
N LEU A 135 39.97 -37.64 0.00
CA LEU A 135 38.97 -37.69 -1.07
C LEU A 135 39.26 -38.82 -2.07
N THR A 136 38.19 -39.50 -2.48
CA THR A 136 38.25 -40.59 -3.45
C THR A 136 38.62 -40.04 -4.83
N ARG A 137 39.66 -40.62 -5.43
CA ARG A 137 40.21 -40.19 -6.72
C ARG A 137 39.76 -41.14 -7.82
N ILE A 138 39.15 -40.58 -8.85
CA ILE A 138 38.79 -41.30 -10.07
C ILE A 138 39.73 -40.83 -11.18
N GLU A 139 40.34 -41.78 -11.89
CA GLU A 139 41.25 -41.47 -13.00
C GLU A 139 40.55 -40.59 -14.05
N GLY A 140 41.23 -39.51 -14.46
CA GLY A 140 40.69 -38.52 -15.40
C GLY A 140 39.68 -37.52 -14.80
N LYS A 141 39.29 -37.64 -13.52
CA LYS A 141 38.35 -36.72 -12.87
C LYS A 141 38.99 -35.92 -11.74
N ARG A 142 38.56 -34.65 -11.61
CA ARG A 142 38.89 -33.82 -10.45
C ARG A 142 38.16 -34.32 -9.20
N PRO A 143 38.74 -34.23 -8.00
CA PRO A 143 38.03 -34.51 -6.75
C PRO A 143 36.75 -33.68 -6.64
N ALA A 144 35.73 -34.25 -6.04
CA ALA A 144 34.43 -33.61 -5.91
C ALA A 144 33.81 -33.86 -4.54
N ILE A 145 33.16 -32.84 -4.00
CA ILE A 145 32.51 -32.87 -2.68
C ILE A 145 31.08 -32.38 -2.78
N PHE A 146 30.22 -32.87 -1.88
CA PHE A 146 28.94 -32.25 -1.60
C PHE A 146 29.07 -31.28 -0.44
N LEU A 147 28.42 -30.13 -0.58
CA LEU A 147 28.04 -29.26 0.52
C LEU A 147 26.62 -29.66 0.95
N ARG A 148 26.47 -30.11 2.19
CA ARG A 148 25.19 -30.60 2.75
C ARG A 148 24.73 -29.74 3.92
N PHE A 149 23.42 -29.54 4.00
CA PHE A 149 22.75 -28.97 5.15
C PHE A 149 22.49 -30.08 6.20
N ARG A 150 22.71 -29.79 7.49
CA ARG A 150 22.48 -30.72 8.61
C ARG A 150 20.99 -30.86 8.92
N ASP A 151 20.27 -31.54 8.04
CA ASP A 151 18.84 -31.84 8.11
C ASP A 151 18.42 -32.71 9.31
N ASN A 152 19.20 -33.74 9.66
CA ASN A 152 18.84 -34.74 10.66
C ASN A 152 19.29 -34.38 12.09
N GLU A 153 20.13 -33.37 12.24
CA GLU A 153 20.63 -32.88 13.54
C GLU A 153 19.97 -31.56 13.95
N ASN A 154 19.14 -31.00 13.06
CA ASN A 154 18.52 -29.69 13.25
C ASN A 154 17.00 -29.83 13.27
N ASP A 155 16.45 -30.02 14.47
CA ASP A 155 15.01 -30.19 14.68
C ASP A 155 14.24 -28.88 14.70
N LYS A 156 14.96 -27.74 14.72
CA LYS A 156 14.40 -26.39 14.80
C LYS A 156 15.17 -25.42 13.92
N GLY A 157 14.51 -24.35 13.49
CA GLY A 157 15.15 -23.28 12.75
C GLY A 157 14.24 -22.08 12.58
N PHE A 158 14.57 -21.23 11.62
CA PHE A 158 13.76 -20.07 11.27
C PHE A 158 13.44 -20.10 9.78
N VAL A 159 12.22 -19.71 9.44
CA VAL A 159 11.81 -19.47 8.06
C VAL A 159 11.41 -18.01 7.89
N ARG A 160 11.66 -17.47 6.70
CA ARG A 160 11.30 -16.09 6.36
C ARG A 160 9.91 -16.08 5.75
N VAL A 161 8.99 -15.36 6.38
CA VAL A 161 7.63 -15.15 5.89
C VAL A 161 7.49 -13.70 5.43
N TYR A 162 7.13 -13.51 4.17
CA TYR A 162 6.98 -12.22 3.52
C TYR A 162 5.49 -11.83 3.45
N PRO A 163 5.15 -10.54 3.62
CA PRO A 163 3.79 -10.06 3.46
C PRO A 163 3.44 -9.99 1.96
N GLY A 164 2.71 -10.98 1.47
CA GLY A 164 2.24 -11.01 0.09
C GLY A 164 1.00 -10.15 -0.07
N LYS A 165 1.18 -8.93 -0.58
CA LYS A 165 0.08 -7.95 -0.79
C LYS A 165 -0.73 -7.61 0.47
N LEU A 166 -0.18 -7.88 1.66
CA LEU A 166 -0.76 -7.42 2.91
C LEU A 166 -0.38 -5.93 3.06
N GLN A 167 -1.36 -5.09 3.38
CA GLN A 167 -1.09 -3.69 3.72
C GLN A 167 -0.66 -3.65 5.18
N LEU A 168 0.60 -3.32 5.43
CA LEU A 168 1.19 -3.20 6.75
C LEU A 168 1.74 -1.78 6.86
N ASP A 169 1.26 -1.02 7.85
CA ASP A 169 1.56 0.41 7.95
C ASP A 169 2.90 0.69 8.66
N ASP A 170 3.44 -0.27 9.44
CA ASP A 170 4.53 -0.01 10.42
C ASP A 170 5.72 -1.00 10.38
N ILE A 171 6.02 -1.68 9.27
CA ILE A 171 7.12 -2.66 9.24
C ILE A 171 8.29 -2.20 8.37
N GLU A 172 9.41 -1.86 9.01
CA GLU A 172 10.68 -1.52 8.35
C GLU A 172 11.32 -2.73 7.63
N GLN A 173 10.99 -3.96 8.04
CA GLN A 173 11.53 -5.20 7.48
C GLN A 173 10.60 -5.85 6.46
N ASN A 174 11.14 -6.23 5.30
CA ASN A 174 10.38 -6.86 4.21
C ASN A 174 9.89 -8.30 4.50
N PHE A 175 10.22 -8.88 5.66
CA PHE A 175 9.78 -10.21 6.11
C PHE A 175 9.90 -10.34 7.63
N VAL A 176 9.21 -11.33 8.19
CA VAL A 176 9.37 -11.76 9.58
C VAL A 176 10.07 -13.12 9.64
N ALA A 177 10.94 -13.31 10.64
CA ALA A 177 11.63 -14.58 10.87
C ALA A 177 10.84 -15.40 11.89
N VAL A 178 10.12 -16.42 11.41
CA VAL A 178 9.27 -17.26 12.26
C VAL A 178 10.04 -18.50 12.69
N PRO A 179 10.15 -18.79 13.99
CA PRO A 179 10.75 -20.04 14.47
C PRO A 179 9.85 -21.22 14.08
N VAL A 180 10.45 -22.29 13.57
CA VAL A 180 9.75 -23.52 13.18
C VAL A 180 10.53 -24.74 13.65
N ASP A 181 9.83 -25.86 13.84
CA ASP A 181 10.40 -27.17 14.15
C ASP A 181 9.76 -28.27 13.29
N ASN A 182 10.14 -29.53 13.53
CA ASN A 182 9.62 -30.69 12.80
C ASN A 182 8.09 -30.86 12.93
N ASP A 183 7.45 -30.32 13.96
CA ASP A 183 6.02 -30.48 14.22
C ASP A 183 5.19 -29.25 13.83
N THR A 184 5.84 -28.11 13.61
CA THR A 184 5.20 -26.86 13.19
C THR A 184 4.50 -27.05 11.85
N THR A 185 3.19 -26.78 11.81
CA THR A 185 2.40 -26.85 10.58
C THR A 185 2.35 -25.51 9.86
N VAL A 186 1.95 -25.49 8.59
CA VAL A 186 1.66 -24.24 7.86
C VAL A 186 0.58 -23.41 8.57
N ARG A 187 -0.40 -24.05 9.23
CA ARG A 187 -1.41 -23.32 10.02
C ARG A 187 -0.79 -22.57 11.20
N ASP A 188 0.19 -23.18 11.87
CA ASP A 188 0.92 -22.55 12.97
C ASP A 188 1.82 -21.43 12.44
N LEU A 189 2.53 -21.67 11.32
CA LEU A 189 3.33 -20.66 10.64
C LEU A 189 2.52 -19.41 10.28
N ILE A 190 1.30 -19.56 9.75
CA ILE A 190 0.41 -18.44 9.43
C ILE A 190 0.04 -17.68 10.70
N ARG A 191 -0.34 -18.38 11.77
CA ARG A 191 -0.72 -17.76 13.05
C ARG A 191 0.43 -16.94 13.62
N ASP A 192 1.62 -17.51 13.66
CA ASP A 192 2.80 -16.87 14.24
C ASP A 192 3.28 -15.70 13.38
N ALA A 193 3.20 -15.82 12.05
CA ALA A 193 3.48 -14.72 11.14
C ALA A 193 2.50 -13.56 11.31
N LEU A 194 1.19 -13.84 11.43
CA LEU A 194 0.18 -12.79 11.67
C LEU A 194 0.45 -12.02 12.97
N ASN A 195 0.82 -12.71 14.04
CA ASN A 195 1.19 -12.07 15.30
C ASN A 195 2.42 -11.17 15.13
N GLN A 196 3.48 -11.65 14.46
CA GLN A 196 4.68 -10.85 14.21
C GLN A 196 4.45 -9.69 13.24
N PHE A 197 3.46 -9.79 12.34
CA PHE A 197 3.01 -8.69 11.48
C PHE A 197 2.05 -7.71 12.18
N THR A 198 1.89 -7.77 13.51
CA THR A 198 0.95 -6.94 14.30
C THR A 198 -0.53 -7.08 13.88
N LEU A 199 -0.88 -8.19 13.22
CA LEU A 199 -2.24 -8.54 12.80
C LEU A 199 -2.89 -9.54 13.76
N GLU A 200 -2.72 -9.32 15.07
CA GLU A 200 -3.22 -10.20 16.12
C GLU A 200 -4.76 -10.29 16.09
N GLY A 201 -5.30 -11.48 16.38
CA GLY A 201 -6.76 -11.71 16.45
C GLY A 201 -7.46 -11.90 15.10
N ARG A 202 -6.75 -11.84 13.97
CA ARG A 202 -7.30 -12.17 12.65
C ARG A 202 -7.54 -13.68 12.50
N ASN A 203 -8.56 -14.03 11.71
CA ASN A 203 -8.89 -15.41 11.46
C ASN A 203 -7.87 -16.06 10.52
N VAL A 204 -7.11 -17.04 11.02
CA VAL A 204 -6.09 -17.79 10.26
C VAL A 204 -6.67 -18.41 8.98
N ASP A 205 -7.95 -18.79 8.98
CA ASP A 205 -8.60 -19.43 7.84
C ASP A 205 -8.85 -18.49 6.66
N GLU A 206 -8.70 -17.17 6.83
CA GLU A 206 -8.78 -16.17 5.77
C GLU A 206 -7.46 -16.02 5.01
N TYR A 207 -6.38 -16.66 5.46
CA TYR A 207 -5.04 -16.51 4.89
C TYR A 207 -4.51 -17.84 4.34
N ARG A 208 -3.61 -17.73 3.36
CA ARG A 208 -2.86 -18.84 2.79
C ARG A 208 -1.37 -18.51 2.78
N CYS A 209 -0.56 -19.56 2.89
CA CYS A 209 0.87 -19.48 2.73
C CYS A 209 1.28 -20.03 1.36
N LEU A 210 2.15 -19.34 0.65
CA LEU A 210 2.74 -19.79 -0.61
C LEU A 210 4.22 -20.07 -0.43
N GLU A 211 4.69 -21.15 -1.04
CA GLU A 211 6.10 -21.38 -1.30
C GLU A 211 6.47 -20.72 -2.64
N VAL A 212 7.48 -19.86 -2.61
CA VAL A 212 7.98 -19.17 -3.80
C VAL A 212 9.48 -19.41 -3.94
N LEU A 213 9.87 -20.00 -5.07
CA LEU A 213 11.28 -20.22 -5.44
C LEU A 213 11.70 -19.22 -6.53
N LEU A 214 12.81 -18.52 -6.32
CA LEU A 214 13.35 -17.52 -7.26
C LEU A 214 14.50 -18.05 -8.14
N ASP A 215 14.64 -19.37 -8.31
CA ASP A 215 15.74 -19.94 -9.12
C ASP A 215 15.31 -20.11 -10.59
N ARG A 216 15.90 -19.30 -11.49
CA ARG A 216 15.68 -19.31 -12.95
C ARG A 216 14.20 -19.16 -13.35
N GLY A 217 13.52 -18.21 -12.72
CA GLY A 217 12.09 -17.95 -12.86
C GLY A 217 11.46 -17.82 -11.47
N VAL A 218 10.19 -17.40 -11.43
CA VAL A 218 9.38 -17.39 -10.21
C VAL A 218 8.42 -18.57 -10.31
N THR A 219 8.56 -19.55 -9.42
CA THR A 219 7.58 -20.64 -9.30
C THR A 219 6.88 -20.51 -7.96
N GLU A 220 5.55 -20.50 -7.97
CA GLU A 220 4.71 -20.34 -6.78
C GLU A 220 3.86 -21.59 -6.57
N ARG A 221 3.73 -22.02 -5.30
CA ARG A 221 2.88 -23.14 -4.90
C ARG A 221 2.13 -22.78 -3.63
N ILE A 222 0.80 -22.98 -3.63
CA ILE A 222 -0.02 -22.84 -2.43
C ILE A 222 0.22 -24.05 -1.52
N LEU A 223 0.54 -23.79 -0.26
CA LEU A 223 0.79 -24.83 0.73
C LEU A 223 -0.51 -25.24 1.45
N CYS A 224 -0.65 -26.53 1.70
CA CYS A 224 -1.71 -27.09 2.53
C CYS A 224 -1.44 -26.80 4.01
N ASN A 225 -2.50 -26.57 4.78
CA ASN A 225 -2.40 -26.24 6.22
C ASN A 225 -1.62 -27.26 7.06
N ASN A 226 -1.60 -28.53 6.64
CA ASN A 226 -1.00 -29.64 7.38
C ASN A 226 0.43 -29.94 6.92
N GLU A 227 0.93 -29.27 5.86
CA GLU A 227 2.33 -29.38 5.47
C GLU A 227 3.23 -28.79 6.56
N ARG A 228 4.49 -29.23 6.57
CA ARG A 228 5.49 -28.85 7.57
C ARG A 228 6.56 -27.98 6.92
N PRO A 229 6.61 -26.66 7.20
CA PRO A 229 7.55 -25.74 6.57
C PRO A 229 9.02 -26.16 6.73
N TRP A 230 9.37 -26.72 7.90
CA TRP A 230 10.73 -27.17 8.18
C TRP A 230 11.14 -28.38 7.34
N GLU A 231 10.23 -29.32 7.08
CA GLU A 231 10.49 -30.46 6.18
C GLU A 231 10.67 -30.00 4.73
N ILE A 232 9.90 -29.00 4.28
CA ILE A 232 10.09 -28.38 2.95
C ILE A 232 11.49 -27.77 2.85
N MET A 233 11.93 -27.02 3.87
CA MET A 233 13.29 -26.46 3.93
C MET A 233 14.36 -27.55 3.89
N LYS A 234 14.21 -28.63 4.68
CA LYS A 234 15.15 -29.77 4.67
C LYS A 234 15.22 -30.44 3.31
N GLN A 235 14.07 -30.69 2.68
CA GLN A 235 14.02 -31.30 1.34
C GLN A 235 14.71 -30.43 0.30
N LEU A 236 14.45 -29.11 0.29
CA LEU A 236 15.13 -28.17 -0.58
C LEU A 236 16.64 -28.14 -0.29
N GLY A 237 17.06 -28.14 0.98
CA GLY A 237 18.47 -28.19 1.37
C GLY A 237 19.20 -29.47 0.92
N ARG A 238 18.49 -30.61 0.86
CA ARG A 238 19.03 -31.87 0.30
C ARG A 238 19.21 -31.78 -1.22
N ASP A 239 18.25 -31.17 -1.92
CA ASP A 239 18.28 -31.05 -3.37
C ASP A 239 19.23 -29.96 -3.87
N SER A 240 19.22 -28.78 -3.23
CA SER A 240 20.12 -27.66 -3.49
C SER A 240 20.02 -26.62 -2.36
N ILE A 241 21.14 -26.40 -1.66
CA ILE A 241 21.24 -25.35 -0.65
C ILE A 241 20.91 -23.98 -1.25
N ARG A 242 21.28 -23.74 -2.51
CA ARG A 242 20.93 -22.49 -3.19
C ARG A 242 19.41 -22.33 -3.37
N GLN A 243 18.68 -23.40 -3.71
CA GLN A 243 17.23 -23.34 -3.81
C GLN A 243 16.60 -23.08 -2.43
N MET A 244 17.13 -23.70 -1.38
CA MET A 244 16.73 -23.44 0.01
C MET A 244 16.93 -21.96 0.39
N GLU A 245 18.07 -21.35 0.07
CA GLU A 245 18.33 -19.92 0.36
C GLU A 245 17.47 -18.95 -0.48
N LEU A 246 17.09 -19.37 -1.70
CA LEU A 246 16.23 -18.58 -2.59
C LEU A 246 14.73 -18.79 -2.33
N MET A 247 14.37 -19.69 -1.41
CA MET A 247 12.99 -19.97 -1.07
C MET A 247 12.43 -18.91 -0.13
N ARG A 248 11.18 -18.54 -0.37
CA ARG A 248 10.42 -17.58 0.43
C ARG A 248 9.04 -18.14 0.72
N PHE A 249 8.59 -17.99 1.96
CA PHE A 249 7.18 -18.17 2.29
C PHE A 249 6.49 -16.83 2.14
N TYR A 250 5.36 -16.78 1.43
CA TYR A 250 4.53 -15.58 1.34
C TYR A 250 3.20 -15.81 2.05
N LEU A 251 2.84 -14.90 2.93
CA LEU A 251 1.52 -14.86 3.56
C LEU A 251 0.60 -13.95 2.74
N GLN A 252 -0.55 -14.46 2.30
CA GLN A 252 -1.54 -13.72 1.53
C GLN A 252 -2.94 -13.99 2.08
N HIS A 253 -3.88 -13.09 1.85
CA HIS A 253 -5.29 -13.45 2.00
C HIS A 253 -5.69 -14.52 0.96
N LYS A 254 -6.59 -15.43 1.35
CA LYS A 254 -7.22 -16.42 0.44
C LYS A 254 -8.14 -15.74 -0.56
N GLN A 255 -8.88 -14.74 -0.09
CA GLN A 255 -9.69 -13.86 -0.93
C GLN A 255 -8.92 -12.58 -1.13
N ASP A 256 -8.85 -12.10 -2.36
CA ASP A 256 -8.16 -10.86 -2.65
C ASP A 256 -8.82 -9.71 -1.86
N PRO A 257 -8.11 -8.94 -1.00
CA PRO A 257 -8.68 -7.75 -0.37
C PRO A 257 -9.06 -6.67 -1.38
N HIS A 258 -8.60 -6.77 -2.64
CA HIS A 258 -9.05 -5.94 -3.78
C HIS A 258 -10.44 -6.39 -4.32
N GLY A 259 -11.01 -7.45 -3.74
CA GLY A 259 -12.14 -8.20 -4.24
C GLY A 259 -11.73 -9.10 -5.41
N PRO A 260 -12.34 -10.29 -5.58
CA PRO A 260 -12.21 -11.05 -6.83
C PRO A 260 -13.01 -10.39 -7.97
N ASN A 261 -13.68 -9.27 -7.68
CA ASN A 261 -14.67 -8.61 -8.50
C ASN A 261 -14.02 -7.67 -9.51
N LEU A 262 -13.82 -8.14 -10.74
CA LEU A 262 -13.57 -7.25 -11.86
C LEU A 262 -14.87 -6.58 -12.26
N ALA A 263 -14.89 -5.26 -12.29
CA ALA A 263 -16.00 -4.48 -12.81
C ALA A 263 -15.74 -4.12 -14.27
N LEU A 264 -16.72 -4.37 -15.13
CA LEU A 264 -16.72 -3.90 -16.52
C LEU A 264 -17.79 -2.82 -16.65
N PHE A 265 -17.40 -1.65 -17.13
CA PHE A 265 -18.34 -0.65 -17.61
C PHE A 265 -18.72 -1.00 -19.05
N VAL A 266 -20.02 -1.07 -19.33
CA VAL A 266 -20.57 -1.32 -20.66
C VAL A 266 -21.48 -0.15 -21.03
N GLY A 267 -21.11 0.60 -22.06
CA GLY A 267 -21.85 1.73 -22.62
C GLY A 267 -22.23 1.52 -24.08
N ASN A 268 -22.88 2.54 -24.67
CA ASN A 268 -23.55 2.47 -25.97
C ASN A 268 -24.71 1.46 -26.02
N LEU A 269 -25.36 1.20 -24.88
CA LEU A 269 -26.61 0.46 -24.84
C LEU A 269 -27.79 1.44 -25.08
N PRO A 270 -29.00 0.95 -25.38
CA PRO A 270 -30.17 1.81 -25.51
C PRO A 270 -30.50 2.46 -24.15
N PRO A 271 -30.79 3.77 -24.09
CA PRO A 271 -31.11 4.45 -22.84
C PRO A 271 -32.51 4.12 -22.33
N GLY A 272 -32.76 4.33 -21.03
CA GLY A 272 -34.08 4.23 -20.40
C GLY A 272 -34.62 2.82 -20.19
N LEU A 273 -33.81 1.77 -20.41
CA LEU A 273 -34.24 0.39 -20.20
C LEU A 273 -34.25 0.01 -18.72
N SER A 274 -35.14 -0.90 -18.33
CA SER A 274 -35.12 -1.46 -16.97
C SER A 274 -33.86 -2.31 -16.74
N GLN A 275 -33.44 -2.46 -15.48
CA GLN A 275 -32.33 -3.35 -15.10
C GLN A 275 -32.45 -4.76 -15.70
N ARG A 276 -33.65 -5.37 -15.63
CA ARG A 276 -33.90 -6.70 -16.21
C ARG A 276 -33.68 -6.75 -17.72
N ASN A 277 -34.00 -5.67 -18.43
CA ASN A 277 -33.80 -5.60 -19.87
C ASN A 277 -32.32 -5.46 -20.23
N TYR A 278 -31.57 -4.66 -19.48
CA TYR A 278 -30.10 -4.61 -19.62
C TYR A 278 -29.47 -5.97 -19.30
N GLU A 279 -29.90 -6.61 -18.22
CA GLU A 279 -29.43 -7.93 -17.82
C GLU A 279 -29.68 -8.97 -18.92
N HIS A 280 -30.89 -9.01 -19.45
CA HIS A 280 -31.26 -9.93 -20.53
C HIS A 280 -30.44 -9.68 -21.80
N MET A 281 -30.25 -8.41 -22.17
CA MET A 281 -29.48 -8.03 -23.35
C MET A 281 -28.00 -8.43 -23.21
N LEU A 282 -27.37 -8.12 -22.07
CA LEU A 282 -25.97 -8.46 -21.83
C LEU A 282 -25.76 -9.97 -21.76
N ASN A 283 -26.69 -10.70 -21.12
CA ASN A 283 -26.63 -12.16 -21.06
C ASN A 283 -26.69 -12.83 -22.45
N ASN A 284 -27.28 -12.18 -23.46
CA ASN A 284 -27.25 -12.70 -24.83
C ASN A 284 -25.84 -12.65 -25.43
N TYR A 285 -25.04 -11.63 -25.08
CA TYR A 285 -23.65 -11.52 -25.52
C TYR A 285 -22.71 -12.44 -24.72
N VAL A 286 -22.87 -12.51 -23.39
CA VAL A 286 -21.97 -13.27 -22.49
C VAL A 286 -22.62 -14.55 -21.93
N HIS A 287 -23.27 -15.32 -22.79
CA HIS A 287 -24.08 -16.47 -22.42
C HIS A 287 -23.33 -17.56 -21.62
N GLU A 288 -22.05 -17.82 -21.94
CA GLU A 288 -21.19 -18.77 -21.20
C GLU A 288 -20.50 -18.13 -19.99
N ASP A 289 -20.10 -16.86 -20.12
CA ASP A 289 -19.38 -16.09 -19.10
C ASP A 289 -20.30 -15.06 -18.43
N LYS A 290 -21.36 -15.54 -17.77
CA LYS A 290 -22.30 -14.66 -17.06
C LYS A 290 -21.62 -13.89 -15.94
N PHE A 291 -21.95 -12.61 -15.84
CA PHE A 291 -21.53 -11.74 -14.73
C PHE A 291 -22.23 -12.15 -13.43
N THR A 292 -21.59 -11.86 -12.31
CA THR A 292 -22.09 -12.16 -10.96
C THR A 292 -23.21 -11.21 -10.56
N SER A 293 -23.05 -9.91 -10.83
CA SER A 293 -24.06 -8.91 -10.47
C SER A 293 -24.02 -7.67 -11.35
N ILE A 294 -25.12 -6.91 -11.32
CA ILE A 294 -25.23 -5.59 -11.94
C ILE A 294 -25.00 -4.54 -10.86
N GLY A 295 -24.02 -3.67 -11.10
CA GLY A 295 -23.72 -2.48 -10.31
C GLY A 295 -24.53 -1.26 -10.77
N PRO A 296 -23.96 -0.04 -10.66
CA PRO A 296 -24.63 1.18 -11.10
C PRO A 296 -25.11 1.13 -12.55
N ILE A 297 -26.34 1.62 -12.78
CA ILE A 297 -26.93 1.79 -14.12
C ILE A 297 -27.13 3.29 -14.35
N TYR A 298 -26.59 3.78 -15.44
CA TYR A 298 -26.79 5.16 -15.89
C TYR A 298 -27.84 5.17 -17.01
N TYR A 299 -29.10 5.09 -16.60
CA TYR A 299 -30.26 4.94 -17.48
C TYR A 299 -30.30 5.96 -18.62
N GLU A 300 -30.00 7.23 -18.33
CA GLU A 300 -30.06 8.31 -19.32
C GLU A 300 -29.02 8.17 -20.44
N TYR A 301 -27.92 7.47 -20.18
CA TYR A 301 -26.81 7.30 -21.12
C TYR A 301 -26.71 5.89 -21.70
N GLY A 302 -27.61 4.98 -21.29
CA GLY A 302 -27.57 3.59 -21.73
C GLY A 302 -26.24 2.92 -21.38
N SER A 303 -25.87 2.96 -20.10
CA SER A 303 -24.66 2.27 -19.63
C SER A 303 -24.87 1.61 -18.28
N VAL A 304 -24.10 0.56 -18.05
CA VAL A 304 -24.21 -0.30 -16.87
C VAL A 304 -22.85 -0.82 -16.48
N VAL A 305 -22.64 -0.95 -15.17
CA VAL A 305 -21.48 -1.65 -14.62
C VAL A 305 -21.89 -3.08 -14.28
N ILE A 306 -21.14 -4.07 -14.75
CA ILE A 306 -21.30 -5.48 -14.39
C ILE A 306 -20.07 -5.98 -13.64
N THR A 307 -20.24 -6.88 -12.68
CA THR A 307 -19.14 -7.40 -11.87
C THR A 307 -18.95 -8.90 -12.03
N TYR A 308 -17.72 -9.36 -11.95
CA TYR A 308 -17.30 -10.75 -12.10
C TYR A 308 -16.42 -11.18 -10.94
N GLU A 309 -16.80 -12.21 -10.20
CA GLU A 309 -15.94 -12.84 -9.17
C GLU A 309 -14.77 -13.68 -9.76
N ASP A 310 -14.72 -13.87 -11.07
CA ASP A 310 -13.67 -14.64 -11.73
C ASP A 310 -12.99 -13.77 -12.78
N ALA A 311 -11.71 -13.43 -12.54
CA ALA A 311 -10.93 -12.59 -13.44
C ALA A 311 -10.79 -13.19 -14.85
N SER A 312 -10.73 -14.52 -14.98
CA SER A 312 -10.64 -15.17 -16.30
C SER A 312 -11.96 -15.05 -17.06
N LYS A 313 -13.11 -15.21 -16.38
CA LYS A 313 -14.43 -14.95 -16.98
C LYS A 313 -14.58 -13.49 -17.39
N ALA A 314 -14.16 -12.56 -16.51
CA ALA A 314 -14.22 -11.13 -16.76
C ALA A 314 -13.42 -10.73 -18.00
N VAL A 315 -12.19 -11.27 -18.15
CA VAL A 315 -11.34 -10.98 -19.31
C VAL A 315 -11.95 -11.52 -20.60
N ARG A 316 -12.50 -12.74 -20.59
CA ARG A 316 -13.20 -13.28 -21.78
C ARG A 316 -14.43 -12.44 -22.13
N ALA A 317 -15.27 -12.15 -21.14
CA ALA A 317 -16.45 -11.30 -21.31
C ALA A 317 -16.09 -9.90 -21.83
N PHE A 318 -14.99 -9.31 -21.36
CA PHE A 318 -14.48 -8.02 -21.84
C PHE A 318 -14.22 -8.05 -23.34
N TYR A 319 -13.49 -9.05 -23.85
CA TYR A 319 -13.21 -9.15 -25.28
C TYR A 319 -14.50 -9.41 -26.09
N THR A 320 -15.37 -10.31 -25.62
CA THR A 320 -16.65 -10.60 -26.29
C THR A 320 -17.55 -9.37 -26.38
N LEU A 321 -17.72 -8.62 -25.29
CA LEU A 321 -18.56 -7.43 -25.27
C LEU A 321 -17.94 -6.30 -26.09
N ARG A 322 -16.60 -6.15 -26.11
CA ARG A 322 -15.93 -5.10 -26.87
C ARG A 322 -16.08 -5.26 -28.38
N GLU A 323 -16.26 -6.49 -28.85
CA GLU A 323 -16.53 -6.80 -30.27
C GLU A 323 -18.03 -6.82 -30.60
N ALA A 324 -18.90 -6.75 -29.58
CA ALA A 324 -20.34 -6.77 -29.77
C ALA A 324 -20.87 -5.45 -30.35
N ILE A 325 -21.86 -5.57 -31.23
CA ILE A 325 -22.57 -4.45 -31.84
C ILE A 325 -23.99 -4.40 -31.28
N CYS A 326 -24.39 -3.22 -30.82
CA CYS A 326 -25.75 -2.91 -30.38
C CYS A 326 -26.25 -1.68 -31.14
N GLU A 327 -27.42 -1.78 -31.77
CA GLU A 327 -28.03 -0.71 -32.58
C GLU A 327 -27.05 -0.07 -33.61
N GLY A 328 -26.20 -0.89 -34.21
CA GLY A 328 -25.23 -0.46 -35.24
C GLY A 328 -23.97 0.23 -34.69
N LYS A 329 -23.77 0.27 -33.38
CA LYS A 329 -22.56 0.80 -32.73
C LYS A 329 -21.86 -0.31 -31.93
N ASN A 330 -20.53 -0.27 -31.90
CA ASN A 330 -19.78 -1.13 -30.99
C ASN A 330 -20.08 -0.72 -29.54
N LEU A 331 -20.22 -1.71 -28.66
CA LEU A 331 -20.32 -1.43 -27.23
C LEU A 331 -19.02 -0.79 -26.74
N LEU A 332 -19.16 0.22 -25.87
CA LEU A 332 -18.03 0.79 -25.16
C LEU A 332 -17.77 -0.05 -23.92
N VAL A 333 -16.66 -0.79 -23.90
CA VAL A 333 -16.32 -1.65 -22.77
C VAL A 333 -15.02 -1.20 -22.13
N LEU A 334 -15.08 -0.86 -20.84
CA LEU A 334 -13.92 -0.44 -20.05
C LEU A 334 -13.78 -1.34 -18.83
N LEU A 335 -12.55 -1.73 -18.55
CA LEU A 335 -12.21 -2.45 -17.32
C LEU A 335 -12.04 -1.41 -16.22
N LEU A 336 -12.89 -1.47 -15.20
CA LEU A 336 -12.84 -0.55 -14.07
C LEU A 336 -11.96 -1.17 -12.98
N PRO A 337 -10.92 -0.46 -12.50
CA PRO A 337 -10.22 -0.88 -11.30
C PRO A 337 -11.22 -0.81 -10.14
N ASN A 338 -11.39 -1.92 -9.43
CA ASN A 338 -12.19 -1.92 -8.21
C ASN A 338 -11.32 -1.32 -7.10
N ILE A 339 -11.57 -0.06 -6.77
CA ILE A 339 -10.92 0.64 -5.67
C ILE A 339 -11.97 0.78 -4.57
N GLU A 340 -11.93 -0.08 -3.57
CA GLU A 340 -12.77 0.09 -2.38
C GLU A 340 -12.31 1.34 -1.60
N PRO A 341 -13.22 2.10 -0.97
CA PRO A 341 -12.85 3.28 -0.16
C PRO A 341 -11.83 2.96 0.94
N SER A 342 -11.83 1.74 1.46
CA SER A 342 -10.84 1.22 2.42
C SER A 342 -9.42 1.14 1.84
N MET A 343 -9.27 1.06 0.52
CA MET A 343 -8.00 0.95 -0.19
C MET A 343 -7.35 2.33 -0.44
N VAL A 344 -8.12 3.40 -0.31
CA VAL A 344 -7.64 4.77 -0.46
C VAL A 344 -7.22 5.27 0.92
N ARG A 345 -5.92 5.20 1.22
CA ARG A 345 -5.40 5.81 2.46
C ARG A 345 -5.71 7.31 2.46
N PRO A 346 -5.96 7.94 3.61
CA PRO A 346 -6.08 9.40 3.71
C PRO A 346 -4.89 10.14 3.05
N ASP A 347 -3.73 9.48 3.03
CA ASP A 347 -2.45 9.95 2.53
C ASP A 347 -2.21 9.63 1.05
N THR A 348 -3.24 9.28 0.28
CA THR A 348 -3.08 8.85 -1.13
C THR A 348 -2.36 9.89 -1.99
N LEU A 349 -2.46 11.19 -1.68
CA LEU A 349 -1.73 12.22 -2.44
C LEU A 349 -0.21 12.21 -2.20
N TYR A 350 0.30 11.56 -1.14
CA TYR A 350 1.75 11.46 -0.88
C TYR A 350 2.51 10.69 -1.97
N VAL A 351 1.82 9.90 -2.80
CA VAL A 351 2.46 9.22 -3.96
C VAL A 351 2.97 10.23 -5.00
N PHE A 352 2.42 11.45 -5.00
CA PHE A 352 2.81 12.52 -5.91
C PHE A 352 3.82 13.49 -5.30
N ARG A 353 4.31 13.25 -4.06
CA ARG A 353 5.18 14.19 -3.32
C ARG A 353 6.50 14.52 -4.05
N HIS A 354 6.98 13.62 -4.90
CA HIS A 354 8.22 13.81 -5.68
C HIS A 354 7.97 14.39 -7.09
N ILE A 355 6.73 14.74 -7.43
CA ILE A 355 6.39 15.33 -8.72
C ILE A 355 6.42 16.85 -8.59
N LYS A 356 7.31 17.51 -9.35
CA LYS A 356 7.51 18.96 -9.31
C LYS A 356 6.31 19.77 -9.79
N THR A 357 5.61 19.27 -10.80
CA THR A 357 4.51 20.01 -11.46
C THR A 357 3.42 19.04 -11.91
N TYR A 358 2.20 19.21 -11.40
CA TYR A 358 1.02 18.49 -11.82
C TYR A 358 -0.24 19.31 -11.56
N LYS A 359 -1.32 19.00 -12.29
CA LYS A 359 -2.66 19.56 -12.07
C LYS A 359 -3.58 18.45 -11.57
N ILE A 360 -4.51 18.78 -10.67
CA ILE A 360 -5.51 17.85 -10.15
C ILE A 360 -6.87 18.19 -10.77
N LEU A 361 -7.53 17.18 -11.35
CA LEU A 361 -8.92 17.30 -11.79
C LEU A 361 -9.85 16.65 -10.76
N VAL A 362 -10.70 17.44 -10.13
CA VAL A 362 -11.62 16.99 -9.09
C VAL A 362 -13.03 16.86 -9.65
N CYS A 363 -13.49 15.62 -9.80
CA CYS A 363 -14.82 15.31 -10.29
C CYS A 363 -15.80 15.16 -9.12
N GLY A 364 -16.51 16.22 -8.74
CA GLY A 364 -17.32 16.22 -7.53
C GLY A 364 -18.10 17.50 -7.26
N GLY A 365 -18.58 17.63 -6.01
CA GLY A 365 -19.18 18.86 -5.50
C GLY A 365 -18.21 19.63 -4.59
N ASP A 366 -18.70 20.65 -3.91
CA ASP A 366 -17.89 21.49 -3.02
C ASP A 366 -17.20 20.67 -1.91
N GLY A 367 -17.89 19.71 -1.30
CA GLY A 367 -17.29 18.85 -0.28
C GLY A 367 -16.16 17.96 -0.81
N THR A 368 -16.21 17.56 -2.10
CA THR A 368 -15.15 16.76 -2.72
C THR A 368 -13.89 17.59 -2.93
N ILE A 369 -14.01 18.81 -3.46
CA ILE A 369 -12.87 19.71 -3.61
C ILE A 369 -12.33 20.16 -2.25
N GLY A 370 -13.20 20.40 -1.26
CA GLY A 370 -12.79 20.68 0.11
C GLY A 370 -11.95 19.55 0.73
N TRP A 371 -12.36 18.30 0.52
CA TRP A 371 -11.58 17.13 0.95
C TRP A 371 -10.21 17.06 0.26
N VAL A 372 -10.15 17.27 -1.07
CA VAL A 372 -8.87 17.28 -1.82
C VAL A 372 -7.93 18.37 -1.30
N LEU A 373 -8.44 19.59 -1.09
CA LEU A 373 -7.65 20.70 -0.56
C LEU A 373 -7.13 20.41 0.86
N GLN A 374 -7.92 19.74 1.70
CA GLN A 374 -7.47 19.30 3.02
C GLN A 374 -6.35 18.25 2.93
N CYS A 375 -6.46 17.29 2.01
CA CYS A 375 -5.39 16.33 1.77
C CYS A 375 -4.10 17.04 1.33
N LEU A 376 -4.20 18.07 0.48
CA LEU A 376 -3.04 18.87 0.07
C LEU A 376 -2.40 19.64 1.23
N ASP A 377 -3.16 20.12 2.21
CA ASP A 377 -2.58 20.76 3.40
C ASP A 377 -1.68 19.80 4.19
N ASN A 378 -2.08 18.53 4.27
CA ASN A 378 -1.32 17.51 4.97
C ASN A 378 -0.04 17.13 4.20
N VAL A 379 -0.13 16.96 2.87
CA VAL A 379 1.01 16.51 2.04
C VAL A 379 1.96 17.66 1.69
N GLY A 380 1.47 18.90 1.68
CA GLY A 380 2.17 20.06 1.14
C GLY A 380 3.53 20.36 1.77
N GLN A 381 3.75 19.97 3.04
CA GLN A 381 5.03 20.14 3.72
C GLN A 381 6.14 19.23 3.15
N ASP A 382 5.77 18.04 2.69
CA ASP A 382 6.70 17.01 2.20
C ASP A 382 6.73 16.89 0.66
N SER A 383 5.97 17.75 -0.04
CA SER A 383 5.81 17.72 -1.48
C SER A 383 6.74 18.71 -2.19
N GLU A 384 7.38 18.27 -3.27
CA GLU A 384 8.10 19.14 -4.21
C GLU A 384 7.16 20.15 -4.90
N CYS A 385 5.87 19.79 -5.08
CA CYS A 385 4.82 20.70 -5.51
C CYS A 385 3.93 21.06 -4.32
N SER A 386 4.19 22.19 -3.67
CA SER A 386 3.50 22.60 -2.45
C SER A 386 2.04 23.04 -2.68
N SER A 387 1.68 23.43 -3.90
CA SER A 387 0.35 23.97 -4.22
C SER A 387 -0.06 23.66 -5.65
N PRO A 388 -0.38 22.38 -5.96
CA PRO A 388 -0.79 21.99 -7.31
C PRO A 388 -2.14 22.65 -7.70
N PRO A 389 -2.28 23.19 -8.92
CA PRO A 389 -3.55 23.74 -9.40
C PRO A 389 -4.65 22.66 -9.43
N CYS A 390 -5.86 23.05 -9.02
CA CYS A 390 -7.03 22.17 -9.02
C CYS A 390 -8.11 22.70 -9.96
N ALA A 391 -8.59 21.84 -10.87
CA ALA A 391 -9.76 22.08 -11.70
C ALA A 391 -10.96 21.25 -11.21
N ILE A 392 -12.18 21.68 -11.50
CA ILE A 392 -13.40 21.04 -10.96
C ILE A 392 -14.32 20.62 -12.10
N VAL A 393 -14.74 19.35 -12.10
CA VAL A 393 -15.91 18.90 -12.87
C VAL A 393 -17.12 18.92 -11.94
N PRO A 394 -18.11 19.82 -12.15
CA PRO A 394 -19.18 20.08 -11.18
C PRO A 394 -20.24 18.97 -11.18
N LEU A 395 -19.98 17.88 -10.45
CA LEU A 395 -20.90 16.74 -10.31
C LEU A 395 -21.83 16.85 -9.09
N GLY A 396 -21.55 17.78 -8.18
CA GLY A 396 -22.35 18.01 -6.98
C GLY A 396 -23.69 18.71 -7.22
N THR A 397 -24.43 18.93 -6.12
CA THR A 397 -25.69 19.70 -6.13
C THR A 397 -25.46 21.20 -5.93
N GLY A 398 -24.53 21.57 -5.03
CA GLY A 398 -24.13 22.93 -4.70
C GLY A 398 -23.33 23.55 -5.83
N ASN A 399 -22.09 23.09 -6.05
CA ASN A 399 -21.09 23.54 -7.03
C ASN A 399 -20.78 25.04 -6.97
N ASP A 400 -20.73 25.62 -5.77
CA ASP A 400 -20.48 27.04 -5.57
C ASP A 400 -19.07 27.43 -6.02
N LEU A 401 -18.06 26.66 -5.60
CA LEU A 401 -16.66 26.93 -5.97
C LEU A 401 -16.45 26.78 -7.48
N ALA A 402 -17.02 25.73 -8.09
CA ALA A 402 -16.96 25.54 -9.55
C ALA A 402 -17.58 26.71 -10.34
N ARG A 403 -18.67 27.32 -9.83
CA ARG A 403 -19.27 28.51 -10.47
C ARG A 403 -18.40 29.74 -10.33
N VAL A 404 -17.79 29.96 -9.17
CA VAL A 404 -16.86 31.09 -8.95
C VAL A 404 -15.65 30.98 -9.85
N LEU A 405 -15.09 29.77 -9.96
CA LEU A 405 -13.96 29.44 -10.81
C LEU A 405 -14.34 29.23 -12.29
N ARG A 406 -15.60 29.46 -12.66
CA ARG A 406 -16.14 29.40 -14.03
C ARG A 406 -16.08 28.02 -14.72
N TRP A 407 -15.92 26.94 -13.96
CA TRP A 407 -16.10 25.55 -14.43
C TRP A 407 -17.57 25.18 -14.70
N GLY A 408 -18.50 26.05 -14.31
CA GLY A 408 -19.91 25.93 -14.65
C GLY A 408 -20.80 25.41 -13.51
N PRO A 409 -22.12 25.39 -13.73
CA PRO A 409 -23.09 25.10 -12.68
C PRO A 409 -23.30 23.61 -12.41
N GLY A 410 -22.91 22.75 -13.35
CA GLY A 410 -23.11 21.32 -13.27
C GLY A 410 -22.77 20.63 -14.58
N TYR A 411 -22.09 19.48 -14.50
CA TYR A 411 -21.82 18.62 -15.65
C TYR A 411 -23.03 17.73 -15.90
N THR A 412 -23.50 17.65 -17.15
CA THR A 412 -24.69 16.89 -17.57
C THR A 412 -24.33 15.70 -18.46
N GLY A 413 -23.04 15.42 -18.67
CA GLY A 413 -22.58 14.32 -19.53
C GLY A 413 -22.78 14.53 -21.03
N GLY A 414 -23.39 15.64 -21.45
CA GLY A 414 -23.52 15.99 -22.88
C GLY A 414 -22.28 16.68 -23.46
N GLU A 415 -21.35 17.12 -22.61
CA GLU A 415 -20.08 17.72 -23.00
C GLU A 415 -19.05 16.62 -23.28
N ASP A 416 -18.24 16.78 -24.32
CA ASP A 416 -17.18 15.83 -24.66
C ASP A 416 -16.05 15.90 -23.59
N PRO A 417 -15.72 14.78 -22.92
CA PRO A 417 -14.65 14.74 -21.94
C PRO A 417 -13.29 15.22 -22.48
N LEU A 418 -13.01 15.04 -23.77
CA LEU A 418 -11.75 15.49 -24.36
C LEU A 418 -11.65 17.02 -24.38
N ASN A 419 -12.77 17.71 -24.66
CA ASN A 419 -12.81 19.17 -24.61
C ASN A 419 -12.65 19.67 -23.18
N LEU A 420 -13.29 19.02 -22.21
CA LEU A 420 -13.12 19.34 -20.80
C LEU A 420 -11.66 19.19 -20.34
N LEU A 421 -10.99 18.10 -20.73
CA LEU A 421 -9.58 17.90 -20.42
C LEU A 421 -8.68 18.96 -21.08
N ARG A 422 -9.01 19.37 -22.30
CA ARG A 422 -8.31 20.45 -22.98
C ARG A 422 -8.49 21.77 -22.26
N ASP A 423 -9.71 22.10 -21.84
CA ASP A 423 -10.01 23.31 -21.05
C ASP A 423 -9.22 23.30 -19.73
N VAL A 424 -9.11 22.15 -19.06
CA VAL A 424 -8.29 21.98 -17.84
C VAL A 424 -6.80 22.23 -18.08
N ILE A 425 -6.28 21.75 -19.20
CA ILE A 425 -4.87 21.94 -19.57
C ILE A 425 -4.60 23.42 -19.87
N GLU A 426 -5.47 24.07 -20.64
CA GLU A 426 -5.34 25.46 -21.11
C GLU A 426 -5.79 26.51 -20.08
N ALA A 427 -6.48 26.11 -19.01
CA ALA A 427 -7.01 27.03 -18.01
C ALA A 427 -5.95 27.87 -17.29
N GLU A 428 -6.31 29.13 -17.04
CA GLU A 428 -5.56 30.07 -16.21
C GLU A 428 -5.58 29.63 -14.74
N GLU A 429 -4.41 29.72 -14.11
CA GLU A 429 -4.24 29.39 -12.69
C GLU A 429 -4.52 30.62 -11.84
N ILE A 430 -5.46 30.49 -10.91
CA ILE A 430 -5.80 31.56 -9.96
C ILE A 430 -5.55 31.11 -8.52
N ARG A 431 -5.22 32.06 -7.66
CA ARG A 431 -5.07 31.80 -6.22
C ARG A 431 -6.44 31.82 -5.54
N LEU A 432 -6.65 30.88 -4.63
CA LEU A 432 -7.83 30.78 -3.78
C LEU A 432 -7.39 31.02 -2.33
N ASP A 433 -7.94 32.06 -1.71
CA ASP A 433 -7.75 32.29 -0.28
C ASP A 433 -8.48 31.20 0.50
N ARG A 434 -7.94 30.81 1.66
CA ARG A 434 -8.54 29.80 2.55
C ARG A 434 -8.43 30.30 3.98
N TRP A 435 -9.55 30.33 4.68
CA TRP A 435 -9.62 30.96 6.00
C TRP A 435 -9.45 29.92 7.10
N THR A 436 -8.64 30.23 8.10
CA THR A 436 -8.55 29.46 9.34
C THR A 436 -9.55 30.01 10.34
N VAL A 437 -10.44 29.16 10.84
CA VAL A 437 -11.45 29.49 11.86
C VAL A 437 -11.04 28.83 13.16
N VAL A 438 -10.82 29.63 14.20
CA VAL A 438 -10.39 29.16 15.52
C VAL A 438 -11.50 29.41 16.54
N PHE A 439 -11.87 28.36 17.27
CA PHE A 439 -12.84 28.40 18.35
C PHE A 439 -12.12 28.29 19.68
N HIS A 440 -12.26 29.31 20.51
CA HIS A 440 -11.82 29.29 21.90
C HIS A 440 -13.03 29.04 22.80
N PRO A 441 -13.05 27.95 23.59
CA PRO A 441 -14.08 27.78 24.61
C PRO A 441 -13.93 28.87 25.68
N GLU A 442 -15.04 29.40 26.19
CA GLU A 442 -15.00 30.31 27.34
C GLU A 442 -14.57 29.54 28.61
N ASP A 443 -13.50 30.00 29.25
CA ASP A 443 -13.18 29.60 30.62
C ASP A 443 -14.23 30.18 31.56
N LYS A 444 -15.05 29.32 32.17
CA LYS A 444 -15.94 29.77 33.25
C LYS A 444 -15.07 30.24 34.42
N PRO A 445 -15.28 31.46 34.95
CA PRO A 445 -14.54 31.90 36.13
C PRO A 445 -14.88 31.00 37.31
N GLU A 446 -13.85 30.43 37.94
CA GLU A 446 -14.00 29.69 39.20
C GLU A 446 -14.64 30.58 40.26
N ASP A 447 -15.69 30.08 40.92
CA ASP A 447 -16.37 30.76 42.02
C ASP A 447 -15.35 31.22 43.06
N ALA A 448 -15.23 32.54 43.22
CA ALA A 448 -14.41 33.15 44.26
C ALA A 448 -14.90 32.68 45.64
N ALA A 449 -14.16 31.74 46.23
CA ALA A 449 -14.40 31.27 47.59
C ALA A 449 -14.38 32.45 48.58
N GLN A 450 -15.56 32.78 49.11
CA GLN A 450 -15.72 33.69 50.24
C GLN A 450 -14.94 33.16 51.44
N LYS A 451 -13.90 33.89 51.84
CA LYS A 451 -13.23 33.70 53.14
C LYS A 451 -14.18 34.13 54.25
N ALA A 452 -14.67 33.18 55.03
CA ALA A 452 -15.14 33.38 56.40
C ALA A 452 -14.33 32.47 57.35
N PRO A 453 -13.95 32.94 58.56
CA PRO A 453 -13.05 32.21 59.43
C PRO A 453 -13.78 31.09 60.19
N SER A 454 -13.14 29.92 60.31
CA SER A 454 -13.63 28.79 61.07
C SER A 454 -13.23 28.90 62.54
N ASN A 455 -14.23 28.87 63.44
CA ASN A 455 -14.03 28.48 64.84
C ASN A 455 -14.34 26.98 64.97
N SER A 456 -13.46 26.28 65.69
CA SER A 456 -13.49 24.84 65.95
C SER A 456 -14.60 24.42 66.91
N THR A 457 -15.22 23.24 66.68
CA THR A 457 -15.23 22.10 67.64
C THR A 457 -15.93 20.84 67.09
N GLY A 458 -15.15 19.75 66.96
CA GLY A 458 -15.43 18.31 67.18
C GLY A 458 -16.79 17.64 66.90
N LYS A 459 -16.80 16.63 66.00
CA LYS A 459 -16.75 15.16 66.31
C LYS A 459 -17.29 14.27 65.14
N LYS A 460 -16.41 13.36 64.70
CA LYS A 460 -16.51 12.11 63.90
C LYS A 460 -17.91 11.58 63.47
N LYS A 461 -18.08 11.26 62.16
CA LYS A 461 -18.07 9.87 61.61
C LYS A 461 -18.34 9.78 60.08
N LYS A 462 -17.72 8.74 59.49
CA LYS A 462 -17.96 8.03 58.21
C LYS A 462 -17.40 8.65 56.91
N LYS A 463 -16.25 8.10 56.49
CA LYS A 463 -15.76 8.07 55.10
C LYS A 463 -16.77 7.32 54.22
N VAL A 464 -17.29 8.00 53.21
CA VAL A 464 -17.73 7.40 51.95
C VAL A 464 -16.80 7.98 50.90
N HIS A 465 -16.07 7.11 50.20
CA HIS A 465 -15.28 7.48 49.03
C HIS A 465 -16.26 7.86 47.91
N THR A 466 -16.39 9.15 47.61
CA THR A 466 -16.95 9.60 46.32
C THR A 466 -15.76 9.84 45.39
N ALA A 467 -15.76 9.11 44.28
CA ALA A 467 -14.72 9.09 43.27
C ALA A 467 -14.45 10.48 42.69
N GLN A 468 -13.16 10.75 42.40
CA GLN A 468 -12.78 11.73 41.39
C GLN A 468 -13.51 11.37 40.08
N PRO A 469 -14.08 12.34 39.35
CA PRO A 469 -14.66 12.04 38.05
C PRO A 469 -13.54 11.53 37.13
N SER A 470 -13.75 10.35 36.57
CA SER A 470 -12.86 9.74 35.57
C SER A 470 -12.74 10.67 34.36
N GLN A 471 -11.56 10.69 33.72
CA GLN A 471 -11.28 11.42 32.46
C GLN A 471 -12.35 11.20 31.39
N GLN A 472 -13.06 10.07 31.44
CA GLN A 472 -14.16 9.72 30.55
C GLN A 472 -15.40 10.64 30.69
N ASN A 473 -15.68 11.18 31.88
CA ASN A 473 -16.78 12.13 32.09
C ASN A 473 -16.44 13.55 31.58
N GLN A 474 -15.16 13.94 31.58
CA GLN A 474 -14.70 15.18 30.95
C GLN A 474 -14.76 15.07 29.41
N GLN A 475 -14.40 13.92 28.86
CA GLN A 475 -14.46 13.64 27.43
C GLN A 475 -15.90 13.58 26.88
N LEU A 476 -16.85 13.05 27.68
CA LEU A 476 -18.28 13.09 27.37
C LEU A 476 -18.87 14.51 27.43
N HIS A 477 -18.36 15.38 28.31
CA HIS A 477 -18.80 16.78 28.40
C HIS A 477 -18.27 17.62 27.24
N LEU A 478 -17.01 17.41 26.82
CA LEU A 478 -16.42 18.04 25.63
C LEU A 478 -17.05 17.55 24.32
N ALA A 479 -17.40 16.26 24.21
CA ALA A 479 -18.16 15.74 23.09
C ALA A 479 -19.59 16.32 23.03
N ALA A 480 -20.22 16.57 24.19
CA ALA A 480 -21.52 17.23 24.26
C ALA A 480 -21.45 18.72 23.86
N ILE A 481 -20.38 19.43 24.23
CA ILE A 481 -20.13 20.83 23.83
C ILE A 481 -19.80 20.93 22.33
N ALA A 482 -18.96 20.02 21.79
CA ALA A 482 -18.68 19.94 20.36
C ALA A 482 -19.93 19.58 19.54
N ASN A 483 -20.80 18.71 20.07
CA ASN A 483 -22.11 18.40 19.48
C ASN A 483 -23.12 19.56 19.63
N GLN A 484 -23.01 20.42 20.65
CA GLN A 484 -23.80 21.65 20.77
C GLN A 484 -23.31 22.76 19.83
N ALA A 485 -22.01 22.92 19.62
CA ALA A 485 -21.43 23.85 18.66
C ALA A 485 -21.80 23.48 17.21
N LYS A 486 -21.78 22.18 16.87
CA LYS A 486 -22.32 21.65 15.60
C LYS A 486 -23.81 21.94 15.37
N LYS A 487 -24.57 22.28 16.42
CA LYS A 487 -26.02 22.50 16.36
C LYS A 487 -26.40 23.93 15.96
N LEU A 488 -25.46 24.89 16.02
CA LEU A 488 -25.69 26.32 15.71
C LEU A 488 -24.84 26.86 14.54
N MET A 489 -23.95 26.04 13.98
CA MET A 489 -22.97 26.44 12.96
C MET A 489 -22.93 25.46 11.79
N THR A 490 -22.77 25.96 10.58
CA THR A 490 -22.48 25.15 9.40
C THR A 490 -21.31 25.75 8.65
N PHE A 491 -20.46 24.85 8.17
CA PHE A 491 -19.43 25.18 7.22
C PHE A 491 -19.85 24.67 5.87
N GLY A 492 -19.80 25.53 4.85
CA GLY A 492 -20.11 25.14 3.47
C GLY A 492 -19.30 23.92 3.02
N ASP A 493 -18.04 23.81 3.50
CA ASP A 493 -17.09 22.74 3.17
C ASP A 493 -15.97 22.52 4.22
N ALA A 494 -16.16 22.91 5.50
CA ALA A 494 -15.07 22.73 6.47
C ALA A 494 -14.89 21.27 6.85
N VAL A 495 -13.65 20.83 6.72
CA VAL A 495 -13.15 19.58 7.29
C VAL A 495 -12.55 19.94 8.64
N ALA A 496 -12.84 19.14 9.67
CA ALA A 496 -12.13 19.24 10.94
C ALA A 496 -10.65 18.95 10.66
N GLY A 497 -9.80 19.98 10.76
CA GLY A 497 -8.36 19.77 10.69
C GLY A 497 -7.97 18.83 11.84
N GLY A 498 -7.11 17.84 11.56
CA GLY A 498 -6.48 17.05 12.60
C GLY A 498 -5.65 17.97 13.49
N GLY A 499 -6.28 18.55 14.49
CA GLY A 499 -5.64 19.44 15.44
C GLY A 499 -4.81 18.62 16.41
N ALA A 500 -3.49 18.81 16.38
CA ALA A 500 -2.69 18.66 17.57
C ALA A 500 -3.38 19.41 18.72
N GLN A 501 -3.59 18.73 19.85
CA GLN A 501 -4.08 19.37 21.06
C GLN A 501 -3.02 20.38 21.52
N SER A 502 -3.28 21.67 21.31
CA SER A 502 -2.55 22.74 22.01
C SER A 502 -2.98 22.79 23.47
N GLU A 503 -2.11 23.32 24.33
CA GLU A 503 -2.36 23.50 25.77
C GLU A 503 -3.62 24.33 26.10
N ASP A 504 -4.09 25.14 25.15
CA ASP A 504 -5.43 25.73 25.15
C ASP A 504 -6.39 24.85 24.33
N ASN A 505 -7.55 24.47 24.88
CA ASN A 505 -8.63 23.64 24.28
C ASN A 505 -9.30 24.21 23.00
N SER A 506 -8.54 24.87 22.14
CA SER A 506 -8.99 25.56 20.94
C SER A 506 -9.27 24.56 19.81
N GLN A 507 -10.35 24.76 19.05
CA GLN A 507 -10.66 23.95 17.85
C GLN A 507 -10.36 24.75 16.58
N ILE A 508 -9.68 24.15 15.60
CA ILE A 508 -9.26 24.81 14.37
C ILE A 508 -9.94 24.15 13.16
N PHE A 509 -10.54 24.96 12.29
CA PHE A 509 -11.18 24.54 11.04
C PHE A 509 -10.65 25.35 9.87
N VAL A 510 -10.71 24.79 8.66
CA VAL A 510 -10.41 25.52 7.42
C VAL A 510 -11.69 25.74 6.62
N MET A 511 -11.95 26.98 6.23
CA MET A 511 -13.13 27.40 5.46
C MET A 511 -12.72 27.77 4.03
N ASN A 512 -13.34 27.10 3.06
CA ASN A 512 -13.09 27.35 1.63
C ASN A 512 -14.14 28.24 0.97
N ASN A 513 -15.41 28.11 1.37
CA ASN A 513 -16.52 28.80 0.69
C ASN A 513 -17.18 29.84 1.60
N TYR A 514 -17.86 29.39 2.64
CA TYR A 514 -18.54 30.24 3.62
C TYR A 514 -18.68 29.54 4.98
N PHE A 515 -18.96 30.35 5.99
CA PHE A 515 -19.28 29.92 7.34
C PHE A 515 -20.58 30.61 7.80
N GLY A 516 -21.55 29.80 8.21
CA GLY A 516 -22.87 30.25 8.62
C GLY A 516 -23.12 30.01 10.10
N ILE A 517 -23.72 31.00 10.76
CA ILE A 517 -24.25 30.92 12.13
C ILE A 517 -25.76 31.21 12.08
N GLY A 518 -26.55 30.47 12.87
CA GLY A 518 -27.98 30.73 13.03
C GLY A 518 -28.86 29.95 12.05
N ILE A 519 -29.81 30.63 11.40
CA ILE A 519 -30.84 29.95 10.57
C ILE A 519 -30.27 29.14 9.41
N ASP A 520 -29.18 29.60 8.79
CA ASP A 520 -28.47 28.87 7.74
C ASP A 520 -27.91 27.55 8.27
N ALA A 521 -27.19 27.64 9.39
CA ALA A 521 -26.59 26.47 10.02
C ALA A 521 -27.61 25.38 10.39
N ASP A 522 -28.73 25.83 10.92
CA ASP A 522 -29.84 24.96 11.28
C ASP A 522 -30.49 24.32 10.04
N LEU A 523 -30.60 25.04 8.91
CA LEU A 523 -31.10 24.48 7.65
C LEU A 523 -30.15 23.44 7.07
N CYS A 524 -28.85 23.72 7.04
CA CYS A 524 -27.85 22.80 6.53
C CYS A 524 -27.74 21.52 7.36
N LEU A 525 -27.87 21.63 8.69
CA LEU A 525 -27.91 20.47 9.58
C LEU A 525 -29.13 19.57 9.30
N ASP A 526 -30.32 20.15 9.12
CA ASP A 526 -31.53 19.40 8.73
C ASP A 526 -31.33 18.67 7.40
N PHE A 527 -30.76 19.36 6.42
CA PHE A 527 -30.50 18.77 5.10
C PHE A 527 -29.47 17.64 5.18
N HIS A 528 -28.42 17.81 5.97
CA HIS A 528 -27.41 16.79 6.22
C HIS A 528 -28.02 15.54 6.86
N ASN A 529 -28.78 15.70 7.95
CA ASN A 529 -29.44 14.60 8.65
C ASN A 529 -30.42 13.86 7.74
N ALA A 530 -31.24 14.58 6.97
CA ALA A 530 -32.18 13.95 6.04
C ALA A 530 -31.46 13.15 4.93
N ARG A 531 -30.28 13.62 4.51
CA ARG A 531 -29.43 12.93 3.53
C ARG A 531 -28.79 11.67 4.12
N GLU A 532 -28.33 11.71 5.37
CA GLU A 532 -27.78 10.53 6.06
C GLU A 532 -28.84 9.47 6.33
N GLU A 533 -30.06 9.88 6.72
CA GLU A 533 -31.16 8.95 6.99
C GLU A 533 -31.65 8.22 5.72
N ASN A 534 -31.59 8.86 4.55
CA ASN A 534 -32.12 8.30 3.30
C ASN A 534 -31.21 8.55 2.08
N PRO A 535 -29.98 8.03 2.01
CA PRO A 535 -29.02 8.39 0.96
C PRO A 535 -29.53 8.16 -0.47
N ASN A 536 -30.27 7.06 -0.66
CA ASN A 536 -30.83 6.65 -1.97
C ASN A 536 -31.84 7.64 -2.56
N LYS A 537 -32.42 8.54 -1.75
CA LYS A 537 -33.36 9.57 -2.21
C LYS A 537 -32.66 10.85 -2.67
N PHE A 538 -31.36 11.01 -2.42
CA PHE A 538 -30.59 12.22 -2.70
C PHE A 538 -29.67 12.09 -3.93
N ASN A 539 -30.03 11.24 -4.88
CA ASN A 539 -29.28 10.97 -6.11
C ASN A 539 -29.57 11.95 -7.26
N SER A 540 -30.57 12.84 -7.13
CA SER A 540 -30.94 13.81 -8.16
C SER A 540 -30.70 15.26 -7.71
N ARG A 541 -29.93 16.02 -8.50
CA ARG A 541 -29.63 17.45 -8.22
C ARG A 541 -30.88 18.31 -8.11
N LEU A 542 -31.85 18.09 -9.01
CA LEU A 542 -33.12 18.84 -9.00
C LEU A 542 -33.96 18.51 -7.77
N HIS A 543 -34.03 17.23 -7.42
CA HIS A 543 -34.73 16.78 -6.21
C HIS A 543 -34.09 17.37 -4.95
N ASN A 544 -32.76 17.29 -4.84
CA ASN A 544 -32.01 17.81 -3.71
C ASN A 544 -32.24 19.31 -3.52
N LYS A 545 -32.20 20.10 -4.60
CA LYS A 545 -32.55 21.52 -4.57
C LYS A 545 -33.99 21.77 -4.12
N GLY A 546 -34.94 20.98 -4.62
CA GLY A 546 -36.34 21.06 -4.21
C GLY A 546 -36.56 20.76 -2.71
N VAL A 547 -35.89 19.73 -2.19
CA VAL A 547 -35.92 19.39 -0.76
C VAL A 547 -35.34 20.53 0.08
N TYR A 548 -34.20 21.09 -0.34
CA TYR A 548 -33.57 22.22 0.34
C TYR A 548 -34.49 23.45 0.42
N VAL A 549 -35.12 23.82 -0.70
CA VAL A 549 -36.09 24.93 -0.76
C VAL A 549 -37.29 24.68 0.15
N LYS A 550 -37.85 23.46 0.13
CA LYS A 550 -38.97 23.08 0.99
C LYS A 550 -38.62 23.16 2.47
N MET A 551 -37.43 22.71 2.86
CA MET A 551 -36.92 22.81 4.22
C MET A 551 -36.74 24.27 4.64
N GLY A 552 -36.14 25.10 3.78
CA GLY A 552 -35.93 26.53 4.03
C GLY A 552 -37.26 27.29 4.23
N LEU A 553 -38.25 27.06 3.36
CA LEU A 553 -39.59 27.64 3.50
C LEU A 553 -40.27 27.20 4.81
N ARG A 554 -40.10 25.94 5.22
CA ARG A 554 -40.63 25.44 6.50
C ARG A 554 -40.01 26.16 7.70
N LYS A 555 -38.70 26.48 7.65
CA LYS A 555 -38.01 27.20 8.73
C LYS A 555 -38.40 28.67 8.81
N MET A 556 -38.75 29.31 7.70
CA MET A 556 -39.29 30.68 7.71
C MET A 556 -40.68 30.78 8.37
N VAL A 557 -41.50 29.73 8.28
CA VAL A 557 -42.88 29.72 8.79
C VAL A 557 -43.01 29.07 10.19
N GLY A 558 -42.04 28.23 10.59
CA GLY A 558 -42.06 27.46 11.83
C GLY A 558 -41.55 28.21 13.08
N ARG A 559 -41.48 27.49 14.22
CA ARG A 559 -40.86 28.00 15.46
C ARG A 559 -39.36 28.22 15.22
N LYS A 560 -38.94 29.49 15.33
CA LYS A 560 -37.53 29.90 15.22
C LYS A 560 -36.73 29.41 16.42
N ILE A 561 -35.67 28.63 16.17
CA ILE A 561 -34.75 28.10 17.21
C ILE A 561 -33.86 29.22 17.77
N VAL A 562 -33.41 30.13 16.91
CA VAL A 562 -32.57 31.26 17.27
C VAL A 562 -33.41 32.53 17.17
N LYS A 563 -33.80 33.10 18.31
CA LYS A 563 -34.43 34.42 18.37
C LYS A 563 -33.41 35.42 18.88
N GLU A 564 -33.37 36.59 18.25
CA GLU A 564 -32.54 37.71 18.70
C GLU A 564 -31.02 37.42 18.69
N LEU A 565 -30.51 36.74 17.66
CA LEU A 565 -29.08 36.37 17.56
C LEU A 565 -28.12 37.55 17.78
N HIS A 566 -28.50 38.73 17.29
CA HIS A 566 -27.77 39.99 17.47
C HIS A 566 -27.52 40.39 18.93
N LYS A 567 -28.29 39.87 19.90
CA LYS A 567 -28.06 40.12 21.34
C LYS A 567 -27.04 39.18 21.96
N GLU A 568 -26.85 38.01 21.36
CA GLU A 568 -25.97 36.95 21.84
C GLU A 568 -24.60 36.97 21.15
N ILE A 569 -24.45 37.76 20.07
CA ILE A 569 -23.21 37.88 19.30
C ILE A 569 -22.65 39.29 19.42
N ARG A 570 -21.40 39.38 19.85
CA ARG A 570 -20.55 40.54 19.64
C ARG A 570 -19.66 40.28 18.42
N LEU A 571 -19.83 41.07 17.37
CA LEU A 571 -18.98 41.00 16.17
C LEU A 571 -17.92 42.10 16.23
N GLU A 572 -16.67 41.73 16.00
CA GLU A 572 -15.54 42.65 15.90
C GLU A 572 -14.78 42.34 14.61
N VAL A 573 -14.52 43.37 13.80
CA VAL A 573 -13.80 43.27 12.53
C VAL A 573 -12.68 44.31 12.54
N ASP A 574 -11.44 43.87 12.33
CA ASP A 574 -10.25 44.72 12.34
C ASP A 574 -10.14 45.61 13.58
N GLY A 575 -10.49 45.06 14.76
CA GLY A 575 -10.46 45.76 16.04
C GLY A 575 -11.64 46.72 16.27
N LYS A 576 -12.64 46.73 15.38
CA LYS A 576 -13.84 47.58 15.49
C LYS A 576 -15.07 46.75 15.75
N VAL A 577 -15.78 47.08 16.82
CA VAL A 577 -17.07 46.44 17.13
C VAL A 577 -18.11 46.88 16.10
N VAL A 578 -18.79 45.90 15.52
CA VAL A 578 -19.86 46.10 14.54
C VAL A 578 -21.20 45.95 15.24
N GLU A 579 -22.03 47.00 15.20
CA GLU A 579 -23.40 46.91 15.70
C GLU A 579 -24.26 46.09 14.73
N LEU A 580 -24.81 44.98 15.23
CA LEU A 580 -25.64 44.08 14.43
C LEU A 580 -27.10 44.54 14.42
N PRO A 581 -27.78 44.61 13.26
CA PRO A 581 -29.22 44.80 13.20
C PRO A 581 -29.94 43.55 13.70
N GLN A 582 -31.28 43.57 13.74
CA GLN A 582 -32.06 42.40 14.13
C GLN A 582 -31.89 41.25 13.11
N VAL A 583 -30.87 40.42 13.33
CA VAL A 583 -30.52 39.29 12.46
C VAL A 583 -30.86 37.94 13.11
N GLU A 584 -31.13 36.96 12.26
CA GLU A 584 -31.42 35.56 12.63
C GLU A 584 -30.33 34.59 12.15
N GLY A 585 -29.36 35.11 11.41
CA GLY A 585 -28.17 34.39 10.98
C GLY A 585 -27.11 35.36 10.48
N ILE A 586 -25.86 34.90 10.50
CA ILE A 586 -24.69 35.60 9.98
C ILE A 586 -23.97 34.63 9.05
N ILE A 587 -23.57 35.10 7.87
CA ILE A 587 -22.78 34.34 6.92
C ILE A 587 -21.51 35.12 6.64
N ILE A 588 -20.37 34.46 6.85
CA ILE A 588 -19.05 34.95 6.49
C ILE A 588 -18.65 34.25 5.19
N LEU A 589 -18.27 35.05 4.18
CA LEU A 589 -17.99 34.56 2.83
C LEU A 589 -16.49 34.65 2.56
N ASN A 590 -15.93 33.55 2.05
CA ASN A 590 -14.62 33.57 1.38
C ASN A 590 -14.79 33.76 -0.14
N ILE A 591 -15.87 33.22 -0.70
CA ILE A 591 -16.19 33.34 -2.13
C ILE A 591 -17.47 34.16 -2.34
N LEU A 592 -17.57 34.87 -3.47
CA LEU A 592 -18.68 35.78 -3.79
C LEU A 592 -20.02 35.07 -4.12
N ARG A 593 -20.19 33.79 -3.76
CA ARG A 593 -21.39 32.99 -4.04
C ARG A 593 -21.81 32.14 -2.85
N TYR A 594 -23.12 32.00 -2.68
CA TYR A 594 -23.75 31.17 -1.66
C TYR A 594 -25.04 30.54 -2.22
N LEU A 595 -25.25 29.22 -2.01
CA LEU A 595 -26.40 28.43 -2.49
C LEU A 595 -26.66 28.50 -4.00
N GLY A 596 -25.61 28.56 -4.81
CA GLY A 596 -25.69 28.60 -6.27
C GLY A 596 -26.17 29.94 -6.84
N ARG A 597 -26.23 31.00 -6.04
CA ARG A 597 -26.61 32.36 -6.48
C ARG A 597 -25.42 33.32 -6.34
N ALA A 598 -25.36 34.29 -7.26
CA ALA A 598 -24.50 35.46 -7.07
C ALA A 598 -25.14 36.35 -6.00
N LEU A 599 -24.33 36.86 -5.08
CA LEU A 599 -24.72 37.99 -4.26
C LEU A 599 -24.38 39.24 -5.07
N ASP A 600 -25.40 39.87 -5.65
CA ASP A 600 -25.26 41.25 -6.11
C ASP A 600 -25.10 42.11 -4.85
N TYR A 601 -24.00 42.86 -4.78
CA TYR A 601 -23.62 43.71 -3.64
C TYR A 601 -24.82 44.53 -3.13
N LEU A 602 -25.05 44.45 -1.82
CA LEU A 602 -25.71 45.50 -1.05
C LEU A 602 -24.63 46.28 -0.29
#